data_AF-A0AAV8XH16-F1
#
_entry.id   AF-A0AAV8XH16-F1
#
_cell.length_a   1.000
_cell.length_b   1.000
_cell.length_c   1.000
_cell.angle_alpha   90.00
_cell.angle_beta   90.00
_cell.angle_gamma   90.00
#
_symmetry.space_group_name_H-M   'P 1'
#
loop_
_entity.id
_entity.type
_entity.pdbx_description
1 polymer ?
#
loop_
_entity_poly.entity_id
_entity_poly.type
_entity_poly.pdbx_seq_one_letter_code
_entity_poly.pdbx_strand_id
1 'polypeptide(L)'
;MISESSHLNLLYVTPEWVAKSKVFMNFLQKCFDKGHLKRIVIDEVHCCSTWGHDFRPEYNHLGFFKSMFPGVPILGLTATATMSVLIDIQNMLNLNDALIITAPFNRPNLYYKVINKPLDKNDCLNILEKLLKGKYKDQSGIIYTSTVKECEDISKALKDRGLKVKFYHGQLEPDVKRIIHERWLRNNYQAVIATIAFGMGIDKPDVRFVIHHAIPKSMEGLYQESGRAGRDGKKSDCILMFNLSDF
;
A
#
# COMPACT_ATOMS: atom_id res chain seq x y z
N MET A 1 -8.92 30.93 -17.50
CA MET A 1 -9.85 30.49 -18.56
C MET A 1 -9.49 29.06 -18.93
N ILE A 2 -10.48 28.20 -19.21
CA ILE A 2 -10.21 26.86 -19.77
C ILE A 2 -9.86 27.08 -21.25
N SER A 3 -8.62 26.77 -21.64
CA SER A 3 -8.20 26.88 -23.03
C SER A 3 -8.85 25.77 -23.85
N GLU A 4 -9.54 26.14 -24.93
CA GLU A 4 -10.17 25.16 -25.84
C GLU A 4 -9.13 24.37 -26.65
N SER A 5 -7.87 24.84 -26.65
CA SER A 5 -6.70 24.16 -27.23
C SER A 5 -5.90 23.33 -26.22
N SER A 6 -6.41 23.11 -25.00
CA SER A 6 -5.68 22.34 -23.99
C SER A 6 -5.49 20.88 -24.43
N HIS A 7 -4.24 20.41 -24.40
CA HIS A 7 -3.87 19.01 -24.65
C HIS A 7 -3.79 18.17 -23.37
N LEU A 8 -4.26 18.70 -22.24
CA LEU A 8 -4.23 18.00 -20.95
C LEU A 8 -5.34 16.93 -20.89
N ASN A 9 -4.93 15.67 -20.76
CA ASN A 9 -5.86 14.53 -20.76
C ASN A 9 -6.14 13.96 -19.36
N LEU A 10 -5.20 14.10 -18.41
CA LEU A 10 -5.29 13.56 -17.06
C LEU A 10 -4.90 14.62 -16.04
N LEU A 11 -5.69 14.73 -14.97
CA LEU A 11 -5.44 15.64 -13.85
C LEU A 11 -5.52 14.85 -12.54
N TYR A 12 -4.40 14.74 -11.85
CA TYR A 12 -4.31 14.08 -10.55
C TYR A 12 -4.51 15.10 -9.44
N VAL A 13 -5.43 14.81 -8.51
CA VAL A 13 -5.74 15.65 -7.36
C VAL A 13 -5.93 14.79 -6.13
N THR A 14 -5.72 15.35 -4.94
CA THR A 14 -6.00 14.65 -3.69
C THR A 14 -7.43 14.95 -3.22
N PRO A 15 -8.05 14.04 -2.44
CA PRO A 15 -9.39 14.24 -1.88
C PRO A 15 -9.49 15.51 -1.03
N GLU A 16 -8.42 15.87 -0.30
CA GLU A 16 -8.36 17.08 0.51
C GLU A 16 -8.49 18.34 -0.37
N TRP A 17 -7.89 18.33 -1.56
CA TRP A 17 -7.99 19.45 -2.48
C TRP A 17 -9.38 19.58 -3.09
N VAL A 18 -10.00 18.45 -3.45
CA VAL A 18 -11.40 18.38 -3.90
C VAL A 18 -12.34 18.94 -2.81
N ALA A 19 -12.17 18.49 -1.57
CA ALA A 19 -13.05 18.87 -0.46
C ALA A 19 -12.89 20.34 -0.03
N LYS A 20 -11.67 20.89 -0.08
CA LYS A 20 -11.37 22.22 0.50
C LYS A 20 -11.32 23.36 -0.53
N SER A 21 -11.08 23.09 -1.82
CA SER A 21 -10.84 24.13 -2.83
C SER A 21 -12.09 24.49 -3.64
N LYS A 22 -12.78 25.55 -3.23
CA LYS A 22 -13.90 26.13 -4.00
C LYS A 22 -13.49 26.56 -5.42
N VAL A 23 -12.26 27.07 -5.56
CA VAL A 23 -11.72 27.49 -6.87
C VAL A 23 -11.59 26.30 -7.81
N PHE A 24 -11.09 25.17 -7.29
CA PHE A 24 -10.97 23.94 -8.05
C PHE A 24 -12.34 23.38 -8.44
N MET A 25 -13.30 23.36 -7.50
CA MET A 25 -14.66 22.91 -7.79
C MET A 25 -15.35 23.77 -8.85
N ASN A 26 -15.19 25.10 -8.79
CA ASN A 26 -15.69 26.02 -9.83
C ASN A 26 -15.01 25.79 -11.19
N PHE A 27 -13.74 25.41 -11.19
CA PHE A 27 -13.03 25.04 -12.42
C PHE A 27 -13.59 23.74 -13.00
N LEU A 28 -13.78 22.69 -12.18
CA LEU A 28 -14.39 21.44 -12.61
C LEU A 28 -15.81 21.63 -13.14
N GLN A 29 -16.62 22.48 -12.50
CA GLN A 29 -17.96 22.82 -12.98
C GLN A 29 -17.91 23.42 -14.39
N LYS A 30 -17.03 24.39 -14.63
CA LYS A 30 -16.86 24.98 -15.97
C LYS A 30 -16.36 23.96 -16.99
N CYS A 31 -15.51 23.01 -16.59
CA CYS A 31 -15.11 21.90 -17.45
C CYS A 31 -16.28 20.98 -17.80
N PHE A 32 -17.16 20.70 -16.84
CA PHE A 32 -18.38 19.93 -17.05
C PHE A 32 -19.36 20.66 -17.97
N ASP A 33 -19.65 21.94 -17.72
CA ASP A 33 -20.58 22.75 -18.52
C ASP A 33 -20.15 22.85 -19.98
N LYS A 34 -18.84 22.88 -20.25
CA LYS A 34 -18.25 22.85 -21.60
C LYS A 34 -18.12 21.44 -22.19
N GLY A 35 -18.53 20.40 -21.47
CA GLY A 35 -18.42 19.00 -21.91
C GLY A 35 -16.98 18.47 -21.97
N HIS A 36 -16.02 19.07 -21.26
CA HIS A 36 -14.62 18.64 -21.20
C HIS A 36 -14.33 17.67 -20.03
N LEU A 37 -15.19 17.60 -19.02
CA LEU A 37 -15.07 16.59 -17.96
C LEU A 37 -15.64 15.24 -18.46
N LYS A 38 -14.75 14.32 -18.87
CA LYS A 38 -15.16 13.06 -19.52
C LYS A 38 -15.27 11.87 -18.58
N ARG A 39 -14.54 11.86 -17.47
CA ARG A 39 -14.51 10.76 -16.51
C ARG A 39 -13.97 11.22 -15.17
N ILE A 40 -14.45 10.60 -14.10
CA ILE A 40 -13.88 10.71 -12.75
C ILE A 40 -13.31 9.36 -12.39
N VAL A 41 -12.05 9.32 -11.95
CA VAL A 41 -11.38 8.11 -11.50
C VAL A 41 -11.03 8.28 -10.03
N ILE A 42 -11.48 7.35 -9.20
CA ILE A 42 -11.19 7.30 -7.77
C ILE A 42 -10.27 6.10 -7.55
N ASP A 43 -8.98 6.40 -7.37
CA ASP A 43 -7.98 5.39 -7.03
C ASP A 43 -8.05 5.06 -5.53
N GLU A 44 -7.65 3.85 -5.16
CA GLU A 44 -7.78 3.31 -3.79
C GLU A 44 -9.16 3.54 -3.16
N VAL A 45 -10.23 3.28 -3.91
CA VAL A 45 -11.62 3.61 -3.54
C VAL A 45 -12.07 2.99 -2.21
N HIS A 46 -11.38 1.95 -1.72
CA HIS A 46 -11.61 1.38 -0.40
C HIS A 46 -11.37 2.36 0.75
N CYS A 47 -10.62 3.44 0.54
CA CYS A 47 -10.41 4.53 1.51
C CYS A 47 -11.72 5.23 1.91
N CYS A 48 -12.78 5.13 1.10
CA CYS A 48 -14.11 5.64 1.48
C CYS A 48 -14.66 4.87 2.68
N SER A 49 -14.46 3.56 2.73
CA SER A 49 -15.12 2.71 3.71
C SER A 49 -14.51 2.90 5.09
N THR A 50 -15.35 3.07 6.12
CA THR A 50 -14.91 3.06 7.53
C THR A 50 -14.42 1.67 7.97
N TRP A 51 -14.81 0.65 7.22
CA TRP A 51 -14.33 -0.72 7.33
C TRP A 51 -13.07 -0.99 6.48
N GLY A 52 -12.66 -0.02 5.66
CA GLY A 52 -11.39 -0.05 4.94
C GLY A 52 -10.23 0.17 5.90
N HIS A 53 -9.11 -0.54 5.67
CA HIS A 53 -7.94 -0.47 6.55
C HIS A 53 -7.21 0.88 6.50
N ASP A 54 -7.43 1.66 5.43
CA ASP A 54 -6.88 3.00 5.19
C ASP A 54 -7.99 4.07 5.05
N PHE A 55 -9.01 4.03 5.92
CA PHE A 55 -10.10 5.01 5.91
C PHE A 55 -9.58 6.46 5.92
N ARG A 56 -10.09 7.27 4.98
CA ARG A 56 -9.81 8.71 4.88
C ARG A 56 -11.12 9.51 4.84
N PRO A 57 -11.44 10.31 5.86
CA PRO A 57 -12.69 11.07 5.93
C PRO A 57 -12.98 11.95 4.71
N GLU A 58 -11.95 12.44 4.03
CA GLU A 58 -12.09 13.26 2.84
C GLU A 58 -12.70 12.49 1.65
N TYR A 59 -12.56 11.15 1.60
CA TYR A 59 -13.20 10.33 0.58
C TYR A 59 -14.73 10.27 0.75
N ASN A 60 -15.26 10.41 1.97
CA ASN A 60 -16.71 10.43 2.22
C ASN A 60 -17.42 11.56 1.47
N HIS A 61 -16.69 12.63 1.15
CA HIS A 61 -17.24 13.76 0.44
C HIS A 61 -17.38 13.48 -1.06
N LEU A 62 -16.75 12.45 -1.63
CA LEU A 62 -16.72 12.27 -3.08
C LEU A 62 -18.08 11.80 -3.67
N GLY A 63 -19.03 11.39 -2.84
CA GLY A 63 -20.37 10.98 -3.28
C GLY A 63 -21.18 12.07 -3.99
N PHE A 64 -20.86 13.36 -3.77
CA PHE A 64 -21.51 14.46 -4.48
C PHE A 64 -21.20 14.47 -5.98
N PHE A 65 -20.12 13.81 -6.44
CA PHE A 65 -19.73 13.86 -7.85
C PHE A 65 -20.83 13.32 -8.77
N LYS A 66 -21.52 12.27 -8.35
CA LYS A 66 -22.62 11.69 -9.15
C LYS A 66 -23.79 12.66 -9.30
N SER A 67 -24.12 13.43 -8.26
CA SER A 67 -25.18 14.44 -8.31
C SER A 67 -24.76 15.73 -9.02
N MET A 68 -23.49 16.14 -8.85
CA MET A 68 -22.97 17.40 -9.38
C MET A 68 -22.64 17.31 -10.88
N PHE A 69 -22.17 16.15 -11.34
CA PHE A 69 -21.77 15.93 -12.74
C PHE A 69 -22.55 14.76 -13.36
N PRO A 70 -23.88 14.90 -13.52
CA PRO A 70 -24.71 13.83 -14.07
C PRO A 70 -24.24 13.46 -15.49
N GLY A 71 -24.19 12.16 -15.78
CA GLY A 71 -23.74 11.63 -17.07
C GLY A 71 -22.22 11.47 -17.20
N VAL A 72 -21.41 11.98 -16.28
CA VAL A 72 -19.96 11.70 -16.25
C VAL A 72 -19.73 10.33 -15.58
N PRO A 73 -19.11 9.35 -16.26
CA PRO A 73 -18.81 8.05 -15.66
C PRO A 73 -17.80 8.16 -14.51
N ILE A 74 -18.06 7.41 -13.44
CA ILE A 74 -17.15 7.25 -12.29
C ILE A 74 -16.55 5.84 -12.32
N LEU A 75 -15.22 5.75 -12.23
CA LEU A 75 -14.47 4.51 -12.12
C LEU A 75 -13.79 4.46 -10.75
N GLY A 76 -14.17 3.51 -9.90
CA GLY A 76 -13.46 3.20 -8.65
C GLY A 76 -12.47 2.06 -8.86
N LEU A 77 -11.25 2.20 -8.35
CA LEU A 77 -10.19 1.20 -8.45
C LEU A 77 -9.70 0.83 -7.05
N THR A 78 -9.53 -0.48 -6.78
CA THR A 78 -8.94 -0.98 -5.54
C THR A 78 -8.44 -2.41 -5.74
N ALA A 79 -7.34 -2.76 -5.08
CA ALA A 79 -6.86 -4.14 -5.01
C ALA A 79 -7.45 -4.92 -3.82
N THR A 80 -7.97 -4.21 -2.82
CA THR A 80 -8.40 -4.75 -1.52
C THR A 80 -9.80 -4.24 -1.20
N ALA A 81 -10.82 -5.02 -1.55
CA ALA A 81 -12.19 -4.78 -1.15
C ALA A 81 -12.89 -6.11 -0.86
N THR A 82 -13.25 -6.31 0.40
CA THR A 82 -14.20 -7.35 0.81
C THR A 82 -15.60 -6.97 0.36
N MET A 83 -16.55 -7.92 0.41
CA MET A 83 -17.93 -7.64 0.01
C MET A 83 -18.57 -6.54 0.86
N SER A 84 -18.28 -6.50 2.17
CA SER A 84 -18.76 -5.44 3.06
C SER A 84 -18.19 -4.07 2.69
N VAL A 85 -16.88 -3.99 2.42
CA VAL A 85 -16.22 -2.76 1.96
C VAL A 85 -16.81 -2.31 0.62
N LEU A 86 -17.09 -3.23 -0.31
CA LEU A 86 -17.69 -2.91 -1.60
C LEU A 86 -19.10 -2.31 -1.46
N ILE A 87 -19.95 -2.89 -0.62
CA ILE A 87 -21.29 -2.35 -0.33
C ILE A 87 -21.17 -0.94 0.26
N ASP A 88 -20.23 -0.73 1.18
CA ASP A 88 -20.00 0.56 1.81
C ASP A 88 -19.53 1.62 0.79
N ILE A 89 -18.59 1.26 -0.10
CA ILE A 89 -18.16 2.11 -1.23
C ILE A 89 -19.35 2.51 -2.10
N GLN A 90 -20.20 1.54 -2.48
CA GLN A 90 -21.36 1.81 -3.33
C GLN A 90 -22.32 2.80 -2.67
N ASN A 91 -22.60 2.62 -1.39
CA ASN A 91 -23.46 3.53 -0.64
C ASN A 91 -22.85 4.94 -0.53
N MET A 92 -21.58 5.05 -0.15
CA MET A 92 -20.93 6.35 0.06
C MET A 92 -20.75 7.15 -1.24
N LEU A 93 -20.46 6.47 -2.35
CA LEU A 93 -20.28 7.13 -3.65
C LEU A 93 -21.57 7.22 -4.47
N ASN A 94 -22.70 6.76 -3.93
CA ASN A 94 -23.98 6.64 -4.63
C ASN A 94 -23.89 5.78 -5.91
N LEU A 95 -23.07 4.73 -5.91
CA LEU A 95 -22.76 3.85 -7.04
C LEU A 95 -23.53 2.51 -7.00
N ASN A 96 -24.79 2.53 -6.58
CA ASN A 96 -25.61 1.32 -6.40
C ASN A 96 -25.75 0.48 -7.68
N ASP A 97 -25.83 1.12 -8.85
CA ASP A 97 -25.97 0.44 -10.15
C ASP A 97 -24.63 0.22 -10.89
N ALA A 98 -23.50 0.33 -10.19
CA ALA A 98 -22.19 0.20 -10.83
C ALA A 98 -21.89 -1.24 -11.28
N LEU A 99 -21.28 -1.38 -12.44
CA LEU A 99 -20.69 -2.63 -12.88
C LEU A 99 -19.49 -2.97 -11.98
N ILE A 100 -19.55 -4.13 -11.32
CA ILE A 100 -18.49 -4.64 -10.47
C ILE A 100 -17.69 -5.67 -11.26
N ILE A 101 -16.40 -5.41 -11.45
CA ILE A 101 -15.45 -6.33 -12.08
C ILE A 101 -14.43 -6.74 -11.03
N THR A 102 -14.41 -8.02 -10.69
CA THR A 102 -13.50 -8.57 -9.67
C THR A 102 -12.53 -9.56 -10.30
N ALA A 103 -11.24 -9.32 -10.12
CA ALA A 103 -10.20 -10.31 -10.41
C ALA A 103 -9.98 -11.20 -9.18
N PRO A 104 -9.58 -12.47 -9.35
CA PRO A 104 -9.23 -13.34 -8.23
C PRO A 104 -8.09 -12.74 -7.39
N PHE A 105 -8.23 -12.78 -6.07
CA PHE A 105 -7.17 -12.38 -5.14
C PHE A 105 -6.03 -13.42 -5.05
N ASN A 106 -6.25 -14.63 -5.54
CA ASN A 106 -5.31 -15.72 -5.32
C ASN A 106 -3.96 -15.44 -6.02
N ARG A 107 -2.87 -15.51 -5.25
CA ARG A 107 -1.49 -15.45 -5.74
C ARG A 107 -0.86 -16.83 -5.55
N PRO A 108 -1.00 -17.74 -6.53
CA PRO A 108 -0.60 -19.15 -6.37
C PRO A 108 0.91 -19.35 -6.16
N ASN A 109 1.71 -18.30 -6.42
CA ASN A 109 3.15 -18.30 -6.20
C ASN A 109 3.57 -17.90 -4.78
N LEU A 110 2.64 -17.46 -3.92
CA LEU A 110 2.94 -17.07 -2.54
C LEU A 110 2.73 -18.24 -1.57
N TYR A 111 3.74 -18.52 -0.76
CA TYR A 111 3.68 -19.52 0.30
C TYR A 111 3.52 -18.84 1.66
N TYR A 112 2.36 -19.02 2.29
CA TYR A 112 2.06 -18.45 3.60
C TYR A 112 2.52 -19.38 4.73
N LYS A 113 3.25 -18.84 5.70
CA LYS A 113 3.71 -19.57 6.89
C LYS A 113 3.60 -18.71 8.14
N VAL A 114 3.04 -19.26 9.20
CA VAL A 114 3.08 -18.68 10.54
C VAL A 114 4.15 -19.42 11.36
N ILE A 115 4.99 -18.67 12.06
CA ILE A 115 5.98 -19.21 13.01
C ILE A 115 5.85 -18.52 14.35
N ASN A 116 6.16 -19.23 15.44
CA ASN A 116 6.21 -18.63 16.76
C ASN A 116 7.32 -17.57 16.82
N LYS A 117 6.97 -16.37 17.28
CA LYS A 117 7.91 -15.30 17.60
C LYS A 117 8.35 -15.44 19.06
N PRO A 118 9.64 -15.69 19.33
CA PRO A 118 10.18 -15.72 20.68
C PRO A 118 9.93 -14.40 21.42
N LEU A 119 9.81 -14.45 22.75
CA LEU A 119 9.79 -13.24 23.58
C LEU A 119 11.18 -12.59 23.68
N ASP A 120 12.24 -13.41 23.61
CA ASP A 120 13.60 -12.92 23.60
C ASP A 120 13.96 -12.28 22.25
N LYS A 121 14.54 -11.07 22.32
CA LYS A 121 14.89 -10.30 21.13
C LYS A 121 16.06 -10.92 20.36
N ASN A 122 17.03 -11.51 21.06
CA ASN A 122 18.17 -12.15 20.40
C ASN A 122 17.73 -13.40 19.64
N ASP A 123 16.80 -14.19 20.19
CA ASP A 123 16.21 -15.34 19.51
C ASP A 123 15.42 -14.92 18.26
N CYS A 124 14.66 -13.82 18.32
CA CYS A 124 14.02 -13.24 17.13
C CYS A 124 15.06 -12.88 16.05
N LEU A 125 16.14 -12.20 16.45
CA LEU A 125 17.24 -11.84 15.55
C LEU A 125 17.96 -13.08 14.98
N ASN A 126 18.13 -14.13 15.78
CA ASN A 126 18.74 -15.40 15.35
C ASN A 126 17.89 -16.07 14.25
N ILE A 127 16.56 -16.03 14.38
CA ILE A 127 15.64 -16.53 13.34
C ILE A 127 15.82 -15.73 12.05
N LEU A 128 15.77 -14.39 12.13
CA LEU A 128 15.92 -13.52 10.96
C LEU A 128 17.27 -13.71 10.29
N GLU A 129 18.36 -13.76 11.07
CA GLU A 129 19.71 -13.99 10.56
C GLU A 129 19.83 -15.34 9.85
N LYS A 130 19.33 -16.42 10.46
CA LYS A 130 19.35 -17.76 9.86
C LYS A 130 18.59 -17.80 8.54
N LEU A 131 17.45 -17.13 8.46
CA LEU A 131 16.66 -17.02 7.23
C LEU A 131 17.42 -16.24 6.15
N LEU A 132 17.97 -15.07 6.49
CA LEU A 132 18.65 -14.18 5.55
C LEU A 132 20.00 -14.73 5.05
N LYS A 133 20.78 -15.41 5.91
CA LYS A 133 22.06 -16.03 5.53
C LYS A 133 21.89 -17.41 4.87
N GLY A 134 20.78 -18.09 5.15
CA GLY A 134 20.48 -19.43 4.66
C GLY A 134 19.50 -19.41 3.50
N LYS A 135 18.22 -19.65 3.79
CA LYS A 135 17.16 -19.84 2.78
C LYS A 135 17.06 -18.68 1.78
N TYR A 136 17.24 -17.45 2.25
CA TYR A 136 17.10 -16.22 1.45
C TYR A 136 18.45 -15.57 1.10
N LYS A 137 19.53 -16.35 1.15
CA LYS A 137 20.86 -15.86 0.74
C LYS A 137 20.78 -15.31 -0.68
N ASP A 138 21.32 -14.10 -0.87
CA ASP A 138 21.37 -13.39 -2.15
C ASP A 138 19.99 -13.09 -2.79
N GLN A 139 18.92 -13.16 -1.99
CA GLN A 139 17.55 -12.84 -2.41
C GLN A 139 17.04 -11.55 -1.76
N SER A 140 16.17 -10.83 -2.46
CA SER A 140 15.58 -9.60 -1.93
C SER A 140 14.30 -9.84 -1.14
N GLY A 141 14.10 -9.07 -0.07
CA GLY A 141 12.86 -9.12 0.70
C GLY A 141 12.55 -7.88 1.53
N ILE A 142 11.44 -7.97 2.26
CA ILE A 142 10.93 -6.92 3.15
C ILE A 142 10.70 -7.54 4.54
N ILE A 143 11.01 -6.82 5.60
CA ILE A 143 10.70 -7.20 6.97
C ILE A 143 9.85 -6.08 7.60
N TYR A 144 8.57 -6.33 7.83
CA TYR A 144 7.65 -5.37 8.43
C TYR A 144 7.68 -5.41 9.96
N THR A 145 7.75 -4.22 10.58
CA THR A 145 7.75 -4.01 12.04
C THR A 145 6.62 -3.07 12.44
N SER A 146 6.18 -3.16 13.70
CA SER A 146 5.06 -2.34 14.19
C SER A 146 5.45 -0.89 14.49
N THR A 147 6.69 -0.65 14.93
CA THR A 147 7.15 0.68 15.37
C THR A 147 8.42 1.12 14.64
N VAL A 148 8.66 2.44 14.63
CA VAL A 148 9.89 3.05 14.12
C VAL A 148 11.11 2.57 14.91
N LYS A 149 11.00 2.53 16.23
CA LYS A 149 12.09 2.07 17.11
C LYS A 149 12.48 0.62 16.80
N GLU A 150 11.50 -0.28 16.67
CA GLU A 150 11.76 -1.68 16.32
C GLU A 150 12.42 -1.81 14.94
N CYS A 151 11.96 -1.01 13.97
CA CYS A 151 12.55 -0.94 12.64
C CYS A 151 14.05 -0.59 12.66
N GLU A 152 14.41 0.43 13.44
CA GLU A 152 15.80 0.88 13.61
C GLU A 152 16.64 -0.13 14.40
N ASP A 153 16.13 -0.62 15.52
CA ASP A 153 16.81 -1.58 16.41
C ASP A 153 17.15 -2.88 15.66
N ILE A 154 16.18 -3.47 14.95
CA ILE A 154 16.38 -4.68 14.16
C ILE A 154 17.36 -4.42 13.01
N SER A 155 17.22 -3.30 12.30
CA SER A 155 18.14 -2.97 11.21
C SER A 155 19.57 -2.81 11.70
N LYS A 156 19.79 -2.21 12.87
CA LYS A 156 21.11 -2.06 13.47
C LYS A 156 21.69 -3.43 13.85
N ALA A 157 20.95 -4.22 14.61
CA ALA A 157 21.41 -5.53 15.08
C ALA A 157 21.72 -6.51 13.93
N LEU A 158 20.92 -6.52 12.86
CA LEU A 158 21.20 -7.37 11.69
C LEU A 158 22.41 -6.87 10.89
N LYS A 159 22.64 -5.56 10.80
CA LYS A 159 23.86 -5.02 10.19
C LYS A 159 25.11 -5.39 10.98
N ASP A 160 25.05 -5.32 12.31
CA ASP A 160 26.15 -5.71 13.19
C ASP A 160 26.48 -7.21 13.02
N ARG A 161 25.49 -8.02 12.60
CA ARG A 161 25.65 -9.43 12.21
C ARG A 161 26.10 -9.63 10.75
N GLY A 162 26.47 -8.57 10.04
CA GLY A 162 27.01 -8.60 8.68
C GLY A 162 25.97 -8.66 7.55
N LEU A 163 24.70 -8.42 7.83
CA LEU A 163 23.64 -8.45 6.82
C LEU A 163 23.46 -7.08 6.13
N LYS A 164 23.21 -7.12 4.81
CA LYS A 164 22.98 -5.92 4.01
C LYS A 164 21.52 -5.47 4.11
N VAL A 165 21.12 -4.94 5.26
CA VAL A 165 19.75 -4.44 5.48
C VAL A 165 19.72 -2.93 5.70
N LYS A 166 18.55 -2.30 5.54
CA LYS A 166 18.36 -0.88 5.86
C LYS A 166 16.93 -0.63 6.35
N PHE A 167 16.78 0.19 7.38
CA PHE A 167 15.47 0.58 7.90
C PHE A 167 14.79 1.63 7.01
N TYR A 168 13.45 1.64 6.97
CA TYR A 168 12.61 2.61 6.29
C TYR A 168 11.35 2.90 7.11
N HIS A 169 11.06 4.17 7.39
CA HIS A 169 9.83 4.58 8.08
C HIS A 169 9.43 6.00 7.70
N GLY A 170 8.21 6.40 8.12
CA GLY A 170 7.59 7.69 7.77
C GLY A 170 8.36 8.93 8.25
N GLN A 171 9.16 8.81 9.31
CA GLN A 171 9.93 9.93 9.88
C GLN A 171 11.25 10.21 9.15
N LEU A 172 11.66 9.38 8.20
CA LEU A 172 12.84 9.66 7.37
C LEU A 172 12.58 10.82 6.40
N GLU A 173 13.62 11.61 6.17
CA GLU A 173 13.62 12.64 5.14
C GLU A 173 13.33 12.05 3.74
N PRO A 174 12.59 12.77 2.87
CA PRO A 174 12.22 12.28 1.55
C PRO A 174 13.41 11.81 0.69
N ASP A 175 14.53 12.53 0.71
CA ASP A 175 15.73 12.14 -0.03
C ASP A 175 16.36 10.86 0.50
N VAL A 176 16.34 10.66 1.82
CA VAL A 176 16.84 9.42 2.44
C VAL A 176 15.96 8.24 2.04
N LYS A 177 14.63 8.40 2.08
CA LYS A 177 13.68 7.40 1.61
C LYS A 177 13.95 7.00 0.15
N ARG A 178 14.13 8.00 -0.72
CA ARG A 178 14.44 7.79 -2.14
C ARG A 178 15.74 7.01 -2.34
N ILE A 179 16.83 7.41 -1.67
CA ILE A 179 18.13 6.73 -1.77
C ILE A 179 18.03 5.26 -1.31
N ILE A 180 17.32 4.99 -0.21
CA ILE A 180 17.14 3.63 0.30
C ILE A 180 16.36 2.79 -0.71
N HIS A 181 15.26 3.34 -1.25
CA HIS A 181 14.45 2.67 -2.25
C HIS A 181 15.26 2.33 -3.52
N GLU A 182 15.97 3.31 -4.08
CA GLU A 182 16.82 3.11 -5.27
C GLU A 182 17.91 2.05 -5.04
N ARG A 183 18.58 2.07 -3.88
CA ARG A 183 19.61 1.09 -3.52
C ARG A 183 19.04 -0.30 -3.33
N TRP A 184 17.85 -0.44 -2.75
CA TRP A 184 17.21 -1.75 -2.63
C TRP A 184 16.74 -2.30 -3.98
N LEU A 185 16.20 -1.46 -4.86
CA LEU A 185 15.86 -1.84 -6.24
C LEU A 185 17.07 -2.39 -7.00
N ARG A 186 18.24 -1.78 -6.80
CA ARG A 186 19.54 -2.18 -7.39
C ARG A 186 20.25 -3.33 -6.64
N ASN A 187 19.58 -3.97 -5.68
CA ASN A 187 20.12 -5.09 -4.89
C ASN A 187 21.34 -4.72 -4.01
N ASN A 188 21.58 -3.44 -3.71
CA ASN A 188 22.61 -3.03 -2.75
C ASN A 188 22.24 -3.43 -1.31
N TYR A 189 20.94 -3.52 -1.02
CA TYR A 189 20.39 -4.07 0.21
C TYR A 189 19.63 -5.36 -0.09
N GLN A 190 19.88 -6.40 0.71
CA GLN A 190 19.14 -7.65 0.68
C GLN A 190 17.71 -7.43 1.17
N ALA A 191 17.53 -6.72 2.29
CA ALA A 191 16.20 -6.45 2.83
C ALA A 191 16.02 -5.02 3.31
N VAL A 192 14.81 -4.52 3.16
CA VAL A 192 14.36 -3.32 3.86
C VAL A 192 13.59 -3.74 5.10
N ILE A 193 14.03 -3.27 6.27
CA ILE A 193 13.25 -3.36 7.51
C ILE A 193 12.34 -2.14 7.50
N ALA A 194 11.03 -2.30 7.66
CA ALA A 194 10.13 -1.18 7.45
C ALA A 194 8.90 -1.18 8.32
N THR A 195 8.36 0.01 8.59
CA THR A 195 6.95 0.14 8.96
C THR A 195 6.07 0.16 7.70
N ILE A 196 4.73 0.20 7.88
CA ILE A 196 3.75 0.31 6.78
C ILE A 196 4.00 1.50 5.82
N ALA A 197 4.81 2.48 6.23
CA ALA A 197 5.23 3.58 5.36
C ALA A 197 6.02 3.12 4.12
N PHE A 198 6.64 1.94 4.15
CA PHE A 198 7.26 1.31 2.99
C PHE A 198 6.21 0.48 2.24
N GLY A 199 5.37 1.17 1.46
CA GLY A 199 4.28 0.51 0.76
C GLY A 199 3.86 1.17 -0.55
N MET A 200 3.60 2.46 -0.56
CA MET A 200 3.19 3.14 -1.79
C MET A 200 4.35 3.17 -2.80
N GLY A 201 4.07 2.80 -4.05
CA GLY A 201 5.03 2.90 -5.17
C GLY A 201 6.13 1.85 -5.21
N ILE A 202 6.10 0.82 -4.35
CA ILE A 202 7.03 -0.30 -4.45
C ILE A 202 6.58 -1.22 -5.57
N ASP A 203 7.43 -1.39 -6.59
CA ASP A 203 7.21 -2.30 -7.71
C ASP A 203 8.46 -3.10 -8.09
N LYS A 204 9.11 -3.68 -7.08
CA LYS A 204 10.22 -4.62 -7.30
C LYS A 204 9.65 -6.00 -7.66
N PRO A 205 9.93 -6.55 -8.86
CA PRO A 205 9.32 -7.81 -9.30
C PRO A 205 9.81 -9.03 -8.51
N ASP A 206 11.08 -8.99 -8.09
CA ASP A 206 11.84 -10.13 -7.60
C ASP A 206 11.94 -10.24 -6.06
N VAL A 207 10.91 -9.78 -5.34
CA VAL A 207 10.82 -9.92 -3.88
C VAL A 207 10.52 -11.37 -3.49
N ARG A 208 11.48 -12.05 -2.87
CA ARG A 208 11.42 -13.49 -2.53
C ARG A 208 10.85 -13.80 -1.17
N PHE A 209 10.91 -12.85 -0.25
CA PHE A 209 10.30 -13.01 1.06
C PHE A 209 9.72 -11.69 1.58
N VAL A 210 8.58 -11.81 2.26
CA VAL A 210 8.05 -10.76 3.13
C VAL A 210 7.87 -11.40 4.52
N ILE A 211 8.52 -10.83 5.53
CA ILE A 211 8.43 -11.29 6.91
C ILE A 211 7.73 -10.21 7.72
N HIS A 212 6.65 -10.57 8.40
CA HIS A 212 5.99 -9.71 9.37
C HIS A 212 6.55 -10.05 10.74
N HIS A 213 7.38 -9.16 11.29
CA HIS A 213 7.93 -9.27 12.65
C HIS A 213 6.88 -8.98 13.72
N ALA A 214 5.82 -8.26 13.37
CA ALA A 214 4.64 -8.04 14.20
C ALA A 214 3.39 -8.30 13.36
N ILE A 215 2.29 -8.65 14.01
CA ILE A 215 1.02 -8.88 13.32
C ILE A 215 0.53 -7.58 12.65
N PRO A 216 0.12 -7.63 11.36
CA PRO A 216 -0.54 -6.49 10.73
C PRO A 216 -1.85 -6.15 11.45
N LYS A 217 -2.26 -4.88 11.35
CA LYS A 217 -3.47 -4.38 12.02
C LYS A 217 -4.78 -4.99 11.48
N SER A 218 -4.75 -5.54 10.26
CA SER A 218 -5.89 -6.17 9.63
C SER A 218 -5.46 -7.24 8.62
N MET A 219 -6.42 -8.05 8.17
CA MET A 219 -6.20 -9.06 7.15
C MET A 219 -5.91 -8.42 5.78
N GLU A 220 -6.53 -7.30 5.49
CA GLU A 220 -6.32 -6.50 4.28
C GLU A 220 -4.89 -5.96 4.24
N GLY A 221 -4.40 -5.42 5.36
CA GLY A 221 -3.01 -4.99 5.51
C GLY A 221 -2.05 -6.15 5.30
N LEU A 222 -2.28 -7.30 5.96
CA LEU A 222 -1.47 -8.50 5.75
C LEU A 222 -1.42 -8.92 4.27
N TYR A 223 -2.57 -8.92 3.58
CA TYR A 223 -2.65 -9.30 2.18
C TYR A 223 -1.91 -8.29 1.28
N GLN A 224 -2.09 -6.98 1.50
CA GLN A 224 -1.44 -5.93 0.72
C GLN A 224 0.09 -5.93 0.93
N GLU A 225 0.54 -6.08 2.18
CA GLU A 225 1.93 -6.14 2.58
C GLU A 225 2.62 -7.40 2.03
N SER A 226 2.02 -8.58 2.26
CA SER A 226 2.53 -9.86 1.75
C SER A 226 2.51 -9.95 0.22
N GLY A 227 1.50 -9.35 -0.43
CA GLY A 227 1.32 -9.34 -1.87
C GLY A 227 2.40 -8.60 -2.67
N ARG A 228 3.30 -7.88 -1.97
CA ARG A 228 4.53 -7.29 -2.53
C ARG A 228 5.56 -8.33 -2.94
N ALA A 229 5.47 -9.53 -2.37
CA ALA A 229 6.28 -10.66 -2.77
C ALA A 229 5.90 -11.14 -4.18
N GLY A 230 6.90 -11.61 -4.93
CA GLY A 230 6.75 -12.42 -6.13
C GLY A 230 5.86 -11.84 -7.21
N ARG A 231 6.04 -10.55 -7.52
CA ARG A 231 5.34 -9.89 -8.63
C ARG A 231 5.80 -10.39 -10.01
N ASP A 232 6.99 -11.00 -10.07
CA ASP A 232 7.47 -11.80 -11.21
C ASP A 232 6.77 -13.16 -11.38
N GLY A 233 5.81 -13.51 -10.51
CA GLY A 233 5.10 -14.79 -10.55
C GLY A 233 5.90 -15.99 -10.04
N LYS A 234 7.15 -15.80 -9.59
CA LYS A 234 7.98 -16.88 -9.03
C LYS A 234 7.64 -17.13 -7.56
N LYS A 235 7.98 -18.32 -7.07
CA LYS A 235 7.77 -18.72 -5.68
C LYS A 235 8.39 -17.69 -4.72
N SER A 236 7.59 -17.25 -3.77
CA SER A 236 8.01 -16.34 -2.70
C SER A 236 7.31 -16.69 -1.39
N ASP A 237 7.97 -16.41 -0.27
CA ASP A 237 7.47 -16.73 1.07
C ASP A 237 6.89 -15.51 1.78
N CYS A 238 5.73 -15.70 2.41
CA CYS A 238 5.08 -14.74 3.27
C CYS A 238 5.07 -15.32 4.69
N ILE A 239 5.99 -14.84 5.55
CA ILE A 239 6.16 -15.36 6.91
C ILE A 239 5.55 -14.37 7.90
N LEU A 240 4.71 -14.85 8.81
CA LEU A 240 4.24 -14.11 9.98
C LEU A 240 4.92 -14.68 11.23
N MET A 241 5.69 -13.85 11.93
CA MET A 241 6.23 -14.15 13.26
C MET A 241 5.17 -13.76 14.29
N PHE A 242 4.48 -14.74 14.86
CA PHE A 242 3.33 -14.51 15.75
C PHE A 242 3.71 -14.70 17.22
N ASN A 243 3.39 -13.69 18.05
CA ASN A 243 3.29 -13.82 19.50
C ASN A 243 1.99 -13.13 19.97
N LEU A 244 1.36 -13.67 21.00
CA LEU A 244 0.17 -13.07 21.61
C LEU A 244 0.47 -11.71 22.26
N SER A 245 1.70 -11.48 22.72
CA SER A 245 2.10 -10.19 23.32
C SER A 245 2.17 -9.03 22.33
N ASP A 246 2.07 -9.30 21.03
CA ASP A 246 2.00 -8.26 20.00
C ASP A 246 0.58 -7.68 19.83
N PHE A 247 -0.43 -8.29 20.47
CA PHE A 247 -1.81 -7.80 20.55
C PHE A 247 -2.05 -6.82 21.70
#